data_AF-V9VQU8-F1
#
_entry.id   AF-V9VQU8-F1
#
_cell.length_a   1.000
_cell.length_b   1.000
_cell.length_c   1.000
_cell.angle_alpha   90.00
_cell.angle_beta   90.00
_cell.angle_gamma   90.00
#
_symmetry.space_group_name_H-M   'P 1'
#
loop_
_entity.id
_entity.type
_entity.pdbx_description
1 polymer ?
#
loop_
_entity_poly.entity_id
_entity_poly.type
_entity_poly.pdbx_seq_one_letter_code
_entity_poly.pdbx_strand_id
1 'polypeptide(L)'
;MLLHKGCYRARLAAGPADVAAAQALRTLCFRTGAADCDAYDAACMHVLVEEARTGSLVCCFRLLLLESGAELGRSYSAQFYDLEGLRAFRGRMAELGRFCIHPDQHSADILRVAWGAVTALVDAKDVQMLFGCSSFAGTSAAEYLDTFAMLKHRHLAPPCWLPGVKAPDVFRFAAGLRPRPDPKLAMLRMPPLLRTYLVMGGWVSDHAVVDARMNTLHVFTGLEIAAIPAARKRRLRAAAG
;
A
#
# COMPACT_ATOMS: atom_id res chain seq x y z
N MET A 1 0.43 -22.33 2.67
CA MET A 1 1.19 -21.68 1.57
C MET A 1 0.20 -20.94 0.71
N LEU A 2 0.46 -19.67 0.34
CA LEU A 2 -0.48 -18.86 -0.46
C LEU A 2 -0.21 -18.98 -1.97
N LEU A 3 1.06 -18.93 -2.35
CA LEU A 3 1.49 -18.92 -3.74
C LEU A 3 2.94 -19.40 -3.85
N HIS A 4 3.26 -20.12 -4.92
CA HIS A 4 4.64 -20.42 -5.31
C HIS A 4 4.78 -20.13 -6.81
N LYS A 5 5.71 -19.24 -7.17
CA LYS A 5 6.00 -18.92 -8.57
C LYS A 5 7.50 -18.70 -8.77
N GLY A 6 8.10 -19.50 -9.65
CA GLY A 6 9.54 -19.48 -9.88
C GLY A 6 10.33 -19.76 -8.59
N CYS A 7 11.31 -18.91 -8.31
CA CYS A 7 12.17 -19.02 -7.12
C CYS A 7 11.55 -18.45 -5.84
N TYR A 8 10.33 -17.91 -5.88
CA TYR A 8 9.72 -17.25 -4.73
C TYR A 8 8.43 -17.94 -4.28
N ARG A 9 8.23 -17.99 -2.97
CA ARG A 9 6.99 -18.45 -2.34
C ARG A 9 6.43 -17.38 -1.41
N ALA A 10 5.11 -17.22 -1.42
CA ALA A 10 4.39 -16.41 -0.46
C ALA A 10 3.60 -17.30 0.51
N ARG A 11 3.62 -16.94 1.79
CA ARG A 11 2.88 -17.63 2.85
C ARG A 11 2.41 -16.65 3.91
N LEU A 12 1.35 -17.04 4.63
CA LEU A 12 0.99 -16.38 5.88
C LEU A 12 2.00 -16.73 6.98
N ALA A 13 2.20 -15.81 7.91
CA ALA A 13 2.88 -16.09 9.17
C ALA A 13 2.12 -17.18 9.93
N ALA A 14 2.85 -18.16 10.47
CA ALA A 14 2.31 -19.28 11.24
C ALA A 14 2.35 -19.03 12.76
N GLY A 15 3.12 -18.03 13.22
CA GLY A 15 3.23 -17.71 14.63
C GLY A 15 4.17 -16.53 14.93
N PRO A 16 4.49 -16.28 16.21
CA PRO A 16 5.24 -15.10 16.65
C PRO A 16 6.63 -14.98 16.03
N ALA A 17 7.31 -16.10 15.75
CA ALA A 17 8.64 -16.09 15.13
C ALA A 17 8.63 -15.52 13.71
N ASP A 18 7.59 -15.81 12.92
CA ASP A 18 7.42 -15.24 11.58
C ASP A 18 7.11 -13.74 11.64
N VAL A 19 6.30 -13.32 12.61
CA VAL A 19 6.00 -11.89 12.83
C VAL A 19 7.27 -11.14 13.24
N ALA A 20 8.09 -11.72 14.11
CA ALA A 20 9.38 -11.15 14.50
C ALA A 20 10.34 -11.04 13.30
N ALA A 21 10.36 -12.04 12.40
CA ALA A 21 11.15 -11.99 11.18
C ALA A 21 10.68 -10.86 10.23
N ALA A 22 9.36 -10.68 10.08
CA ALA A 22 8.79 -9.57 9.33
C ALA A 22 9.15 -8.21 9.97
N GLN A 23 9.02 -8.08 11.30
CA GLN A 23 9.42 -6.89 12.04
C GLN A 23 10.89 -6.52 11.84
N ALA A 24 11.79 -7.52 11.86
CA ALA A 24 13.21 -7.32 11.60
C ALA A 24 13.45 -6.81 10.17
N LEU A 25 12.79 -7.40 9.16
CA LEU A 25 12.88 -6.93 7.78
C LEU A 25 12.33 -5.50 7.62
N ARG A 26 11.18 -5.18 8.25
CA ARG A 26 10.61 -3.83 8.24
C ARG A 26 11.56 -2.81 8.86
N THR A 27 12.19 -3.16 9.98
CA THR A 27 13.18 -2.33 10.66
C THR A 27 14.34 -1.98 9.72
N LEU A 28 14.87 -2.98 9.01
CA LEU A 28 15.91 -2.79 8.01
C LEU A 28 15.45 -1.87 6.86
N CYS A 29 14.30 -2.17 6.26
CA CYS A 29 13.79 -1.47 5.08
C CYS A 29 13.39 -0.01 5.38
N PHE A 30 12.74 0.23 6.51
CA PHE A 30 12.27 1.55 6.92
C PHE A 30 13.31 2.33 7.72
N ARG A 31 14.45 1.69 8.04
CA ARG A 31 15.57 2.30 8.77
C ARG A 31 15.12 2.90 10.11
N THR A 32 14.21 2.22 10.78
CA THR A 32 13.73 2.65 12.09
C THR A 32 14.84 2.41 13.13
N GLY A 33 15.08 3.39 14.01
CA GLY A 33 16.10 3.27 15.06
C GLY A 33 15.78 2.22 16.13
N ALA A 34 14.54 1.72 16.14
CA ALA A 34 14.07 0.62 16.96
C ALA A 34 13.28 -0.37 16.09
N ALA A 35 12.92 -1.53 16.65
CA ALA A 35 12.11 -2.51 15.94
C ALA A 35 10.80 -1.88 15.41
N ASP A 36 10.52 -2.03 14.11
CA ASP A 36 9.24 -1.63 13.52
C ASP A 36 8.17 -2.63 13.98
N CYS A 37 7.55 -2.35 15.12
CA CYS A 37 6.44 -3.08 15.70
C CYS A 37 5.38 -2.10 16.22
N ASP A 38 4.10 -2.45 16.06
CA ASP A 38 3.00 -1.62 16.57
C ASP A 38 1.78 -2.46 16.97
N ALA A 39 0.79 -1.82 17.59
CA ALA A 39 -0.41 -2.49 18.09
C ALA A 39 -1.27 -3.17 17.00
N TYR A 40 -1.11 -2.77 15.72
CA TYR A 40 -1.87 -3.36 14.62
C TYR A 40 -1.33 -4.73 14.22
N ASP A 41 -0.07 -5.06 14.56
CA ASP A 41 0.54 -6.33 14.21
C ASP A 41 -0.28 -7.53 14.71
N ALA A 42 -0.93 -7.43 15.88
CA ALA A 42 -1.74 -8.50 16.44
C ALA A 42 -3.05 -8.75 15.68
N ALA A 43 -3.58 -7.73 14.99
CA ALA A 43 -4.84 -7.81 14.25
C ALA A 43 -4.65 -8.10 12.74
N CYS A 44 -3.41 -8.03 12.26
CA CYS A 44 -3.12 -8.18 10.83
C CYS A 44 -2.75 -9.61 10.46
N MET A 45 -3.13 -10.01 9.24
CA MET A 45 -2.48 -11.12 8.56
C MET A 45 -1.12 -10.66 8.04
N HIS A 46 -0.04 -11.33 8.44
CA HIS A 46 1.30 -11.06 7.92
C HIS A 46 1.61 -12.02 6.78
N VAL A 47 2.10 -11.46 5.66
CA VAL A 47 2.52 -12.22 4.50
C VAL A 47 4.02 -12.11 4.35
N LEU A 48 4.67 -13.27 4.24
CA LEU A 48 6.10 -13.41 4.03
C LEU A 48 6.31 -13.93 2.61
N VAL A 49 7.22 -13.29 1.87
CA VAL A 49 7.71 -13.74 0.57
C VAL A 49 9.17 -14.15 0.72
N GLU A 50 9.45 -15.41 0.45
CA GLU A 50 10.75 -16.04 0.66
C GLU A 50 11.33 -16.56 -0.66
N GLU A 51 12.66 -16.55 -0.77
CA GLU A 51 13.36 -17.36 -1.77
C GLU A 51 13.16 -18.85 -1.39
N ALA A 52 12.64 -19.64 -2.32
CA ALA A 52 12.09 -20.97 -2.05
C ALA A 52 13.15 -22.03 -1.71
N ARG A 53 14.40 -21.84 -2.16
CA ARG A 53 15.53 -22.75 -1.97
C ARG A 53 16.28 -22.48 -0.66
N THR A 54 16.48 -21.21 -0.31
CA THR A 54 17.22 -20.79 0.88
C THR A 54 16.32 -20.50 2.08
N GLY A 55 15.02 -20.24 1.84
CA GLY A 55 14.09 -19.77 2.87
C GLY A 55 14.32 -18.31 3.29
N SER A 56 15.19 -17.57 2.59
CA SER A 56 15.50 -16.18 2.93
C SER A 56 14.27 -15.29 2.72
N LEU A 57 13.89 -14.53 3.75
CA LEU A 57 12.80 -13.56 3.67
C LEU A 57 13.23 -12.36 2.82
N VAL A 58 12.59 -12.17 1.68
CA VAL A 58 12.94 -11.12 0.69
C VAL A 58 11.91 -10.00 0.60
N CYS A 59 10.68 -10.22 1.08
CA CYS A 59 9.64 -9.20 1.14
C CYS A 59 8.62 -9.59 2.21
N CYS A 60 8.03 -8.58 2.85
CA CYS A 60 6.87 -8.79 3.72
C CYS A 60 5.88 -7.64 3.61
N PHE A 61 4.64 -7.91 4.01
CA PHE A 61 3.59 -6.92 4.18
C PHE A 61 2.55 -7.45 5.14
N ARG A 62 1.64 -6.58 5.60
CA ARG A 62 0.52 -6.97 6.44
C ARG A 62 -0.81 -6.48 5.87
N LEU A 63 -1.87 -7.23 6.15
CA LEU A 63 -3.24 -6.92 5.77
C LEU A 63 -4.13 -6.89 7.01
N LEU A 64 -4.75 -5.74 7.28
CA LEU A 64 -5.84 -5.62 8.24
C LEU A 64 -7.16 -5.78 7.50
N LEU A 65 -7.98 -6.74 7.93
CA LEU A 65 -9.29 -7.01 7.33
C LEU A 65 -10.37 -6.32 8.15
N LEU A 66 -11.27 -5.64 7.44
CA LEU A 66 -12.39 -4.89 8.01
C LEU A 66 -13.67 -5.38 7.34
N GLU A 67 -14.72 -5.62 8.12
CA GLU A 67 -15.98 -6.11 7.55
C GLU A 67 -16.70 -5.05 6.71
N SER A 68 -16.48 -3.76 7.00
CA SER A 68 -16.99 -2.64 6.21
C SER A 68 -16.28 -1.33 6.57
N GLY A 69 -16.66 -0.24 5.90
CA GLY A 69 -16.21 1.12 6.23
C GLY A 69 -16.50 1.55 7.66
N ALA A 70 -17.46 0.93 8.35
CA ALA A 70 -17.77 1.24 9.74
C ALA A 70 -16.58 0.98 10.70
N GLU A 71 -15.66 0.10 10.31
CA GLU A 71 -14.52 -0.32 11.11
C GLU A 71 -13.23 0.45 10.79
N LEU A 72 -13.26 1.42 9.87
CA LEU A 72 -12.06 2.16 9.42
C LEU A 72 -11.30 2.83 10.56
N GLY A 73 -11.96 3.21 11.65
CA GLY A 73 -11.29 3.75 12.84
C GLY A 73 -10.25 2.81 13.47
N ARG A 74 -10.28 1.51 13.14
CA ARG A 74 -9.31 0.49 13.57
C ARG A 74 -8.06 0.44 12.70
N SER A 75 -8.01 1.20 11.60
CA SER A 75 -6.93 1.14 10.62
C SER A 75 -5.77 2.09 10.97
N TYR A 76 -4.58 1.81 10.42
CA TYR A 76 -3.43 2.70 10.53
C TYR A 76 -3.70 4.06 9.84
N SER A 77 -4.28 4.04 8.64
CA SER A 77 -4.63 5.24 7.86
C SER A 77 -5.55 6.20 8.62
N ALA A 78 -6.47 5.69 9.45
CA ALA A 78 -7.38 6.53 10.24
C ALA A 78 -6.68 7.40 11.28
N GLN A 79 -5.39 7.17 11.57
CA GLN A 79 -4.60 8.08 12.41
C GLN A 79 -4.34 9.43 11.72
N PHE A 80 -4.21 9.42 10.39
CA PHE A 80 -3.72 10.56 9.61
C PHE A 80 -4.77 11.19 8.69
N TYR A 81 -5.79 10.42 8.30
CA TYR A 81 -6.84 10.87 7.40
C TYR A 81 -8.20 10.86 8.09
N ASP A 82 -9.06 11.81 7.73
CA ASP A 82 -10.47 11.73 8.02
C ASP A 82 -11.13 10.82 6.99
N LEU A 83 -11.63 9.67 7.45
CA LEU A 83 -12.18 8.62 6.61
C LEU A 83 -13.72 8.57 6.65
N GLU A 84 -14.38 9.62 7.13
CA GLU A 84 -15.83 9.63 7.31
C GLU A 84 -16.59 9.29 6.01
N GLY A 85 -16.16 9.83 4.86
CA GLY A 85 -16.79 9.52 3.56
C GLY A 85 -16.75 8.02 3.19
N LEU A 86 -15.71 7.30 3.62
CA LEU A 86 -15.55 5.88 3.35
C LEU A 86 -16.38 4.98 4.28
N ARG A 87 -16.95 5.50 5.36
CA ARG A 87 -17.75 4.70 6.31
C ARG A 87 -19.00 4.11 5.70
N ALA A 88 -19.51 4.74 4.63
CA ALA A 88 -20.66 4.25 3.89
C ALA A 88 -20.35 3.01 3.02
N PHE A 89 -19.08 2.67 2.80
CA PHE A 89 -18.69 1.50 2.01
C PHE A 89 -19.09 0.20 2.74
N ARG A 90 -19.98 -0.59 2.13
CA ARG A 90 -20.58 -1.79 2.77
C ARG A 90 -19.81 -3.08 2.57
N GLY A 91 -19.00 -3.15 1.51
CA GLY A 91 -18.19 -4.34 1.23
C GLY A 91 -17.00 -4.47 2.18
N ARG A 92 -16.45 -5.68 2.27
CA ARG A 92 -15.23 -5.91 3.03
C ARG A 92 -14.08 -5.10 2.48
N MET A 93 -13.24 -4.61 3.38
CA MET A 93 -12.09 -3.78 3.06
C MET A 93 -10.82 -4.44 3.59
N ALA A 94 -9.70 -4.17 2.95
CA ALA A 94 -8.38 -4.56 3.46
C ALA A 94 -7.42 -3.38 3.42
N GLU A 95 -6.79 -3.08 4.55
CA GLU A 95 -5.67 -2.14 4.62
C GLU A 95 -4.37 -2.90 4.33
N LEU A 96 -3.71 -2.60 3.22
CA LEU A 96 -2.36 -3.05 2.92
C LEU A 96 -1.35 -2.09 3.53
N GLY A 97 -0.54 -2.60 4.45
CA GLY A 97 0.45 -1.81 5.17
C GLY A 97 1.81 -2.49 5.25
N ARG A 98 2.81 -1.70 5.64
CA ARG A 98 4.18 -2.16 5.91
C ARG A 98 4.78 -3.02 4.78
N PHE A 99 4.44 -2.69 3.55
CA PHE A 99 4.96 -3.38 2.38
C PHE A 99 6.43 -3.00 2.16
N CYS A 100 7.34 -3.96 2.29
CA CYS A 100 8.75 -3.73 2.00
C CYS A 100 9.38 -4.92 1.27
N ILE A 101 10.40 -4.60 0.48
CA ILE A 101 11.28 -5.56 -0.19
C ILE A 101 12.67 -5.32 0.37
N HIS A 102 13.38 -6.40 0.67
CA HIS A 102 14.75 -6.34 1.16
C HIS A 102 15.60 -5.46 0.22
N PRO A 103 16.42 -4.51 0.75
CA PRO A 103 17.11 -3.52 -0.08
C PRO A 103 18.04 -4.14 -1.14
N ASP A 104 18.68 -5.27 -0.82
CA ASP A 104 19.56 -5.99 -1.74
C ASP A 104 18.81 -6.84 -2.79
N GLN A 105 17.48 -6.82 -2.78
CA GLN A 105 16.65 -7.59 -3.70
C GLN A 105 16.05 -6.69 -4.78
N HIS A 106 16.38 -6.99 -6.04
CA HIS A 106 15.97 -6.18 -7.19
C HIS A 106 15.07 -6.93 -8.19
N SER A 107 14.77 -8.20 -7.91
CA SER A 107 13.94 -9.01 -8.81
C SER A 107 12.50 -8.51 -8.85
N ALA A 108 12.03 -8.17 -10.05
CA ALA A 108 10.63 -7.81 -10.28
C ALA A 108 9.65 -8.96 -9.97
N ASP A 109 10.13 -10.20 -9.91
CA ASP A 109 9.29 -11.36 -9.55
C ASP A 109 8.83 -11.33 -8.10
N ILE A 110 9.60 -10.73 -7.19
CA ILE A 110 9.20 -10.58 -5.78
C ILE A 110 7.91 -9.77 -5.70
N LEU A 111 7.86 -8.64 -6.41
CA LEU A 111 6.67 -7.79 -6.46
C LEU A 111 5.49 -8.51 -7.13
N ARG A 112 5.74 -9.29 -8.18
CA ARG A 112 4.68 -10.10 -8.85
C ARG A 112 4.11 -11.16 -7.92
N VAL A 113 4.95 -11.88 -7.17
CA VAL A 113 4.52 -12.89 -6.18
C VAL A 113 3.78 -12.23 -5.03
N ALA A 114 4.27 -11.10 -4.52
CA ALA A 114 3.58 -10.35 -3.46
C ALA A 114 2.18 -9.91 -3.89
N TRP A 115 2.03 -9.33 -5.09
CA TRP A 115 0.71 -8.96 -5.63
C TRP A 115 -0.18 -10.16 -5.96
N GLY A 116 0.41 -11.29 -6.36
CA GLY A 116 -0.31 -12.56 -6.51
C GLY A 116 -0.89 -13.03 -5.18
N ALA A 117 -0.12 -12.95 -4.09
CA ALA A 117 -0.58 -13.26 -2.74
C ALA A 117 -1.68 -12.29 -2.25
N VAL A 118 -1.54 -10.99 -2.52
CA VAL A 118 -2.61 -10.00 -2.25
C VAL A 118 -3.88 -10.37 -3.02
N THR A 119 -3.76 -10.75 -4.31
CA THR A 119 -4.89 -11.14 -5.15
C THR A 119 -5.59 -12.38 -4.60
N ALA A 120 -4.82 -13.42 -4.21
CA ALA A 120 -5.37 -14.62 -3.61
C ALA A 120 -6.12 -14.33 -2.30
N LEU A 121 -5.59 -13.43 -1.46
CA LEU A 121 -6.24 -13.03 -0.21
C LEU A 121 -7.49 -12.17 -0.45
N VAL A 122 -7.45 -11.27 -1.43
CA VAL A 122 -8.60 -10.45 -1.84
C VAL A 122 -9.75 -11.33 -2.32
N ASP A 123 -9.48 -12.28 -3.21
CA ASP A 123 -10.49 -13.21 -3.73
C ASP A 123 -10.98 -14.15 -2.60
N ALA A 124 -10.08 -14.71 -1.78
CA ALA A 124 -10.45 -15.64 -0.71
C ALA A 124 -11.23 -15.00 0.45
N LYS A 125 -11.07 -13.69 0.68
CA LYS A 125 -11.76 -12.96 1.76
C LYS A 125 -12.94 -12.12 1.26
N ASP A 126 -13.23 -12.15 -0.05
CA ASP A 126 -14.24 -11.32 -0.71
C ASP A 126 -14.03 -9.82 -0.43
N VAL A 127 -12.77 -9.37 -0.51
CA VAL A 127 -12.44 -7.95 -0.34
C VAL A 127 -12.95 -7.17 -1.55
N GLN A 128 -13.69 -6.10 -1.29
CA GLN A 128 -14.25 -5.22 -2.32
C GLN A 128 -13.51 -3.89 -2.44
N MET A 129 -12.77 -3.48 -1.40
CA MET A 129 -11.85 -2.34 -1.45
C MET A 129 -10.50 -2.66 -0.79
N LEU A 130 -9.41 -2.42 -1.52
CA LEU A 130 -8.06 -2.40 -0.98
C LEU A 130 -7.65 -0.95 -0.75
N PHE A 131 -7.09 -0.63 0.42
CA PHE A 131 -6.61 0.72 0.71
C PHE A 131 -5.31 0.70 1.54
N GLY A 132 -4.72 1.87 1.76
CA GLY A 132 -3.57 2.05 2.63
C GLY A 132 -2.88 3.39 2.39
N CYS A 133 -1.65 3.52 2.86
CA CYS A 133 -0.82 4.71 2.64
C CYS A 133 0.30 4.39 1.66
N SER A 134 0.40 5.15 0.57
CA SER A 134 1.54 5.08 -0.35
C SER A 134 2.56 6.15 0.00
N SER A 135 3.75 5.71 0.40
CA SER A 135 4.82 6.59 0.87
C SER A 135 5.80 6.99 -0.23
N PHE A 136 6.30 8.22 -0.11
CA PHE A 136 7.38 8.84 -0.85
C PHE A 136 8.53 9.10 0.13
N ALA A 137 9.77 8.94 -0.32
CA ALA A 137 10.93 9.10 0.55
C ALA A 137 11.20 10.59 0.87
N GLY A 138 11.52 10.88 2.13
CA GLY A 138 11.75 12.24 2.59
C GLY A 138 10.47 13.00 2.91
N THR A 139 10.61 14.16 3.54
CA THR A 139 9.50 15.01 4.01
C THR A 139 9.25 16.24 3.14
N SER A 140 10.09 16.46 2.11
CA SER A 140 9.95 17.60 1.20
C SER A 140 9.14 17.24 -0.05
N ALA A 141 8.11 18.04 -0.35
CA ALA A 141 7.29 17.86 -1.54
C ALA A 141 7.97 18.34 -2.83
N ALA A 142 9.08 19.09 -2.73
CA ALA A 142 9.73 19.75 -3.86
C ALA A 142 10.17 18.77 -4.96
N GLU A 143 10.66 17.59 -4.58
CA GLU A 143 11.10 16.56 -5.53
C GLU A 143 9.95 15.80 -6.20
N TYR A 144 8.73 15.98 -5.68
CA TYR A 144 7.54 15.23 -6.07
C TYR A 144 6.46 16.09 -6.71
N LEU A 145 6.74 17.37 -7.02
CA LEU A 145 5.73 18.31 -7.53
C LEU A 145 5.07 17.82 -8.82
N ASP A 146 5.84 17.30 -9.78
CA ASP A 146 5.29 16.71 -11.01
C ASP A 146 4.43 15.46 -10.71
N THR A 147 4.87 14.63 -9.77
CA THR A 147 4.12 13.45 -9.35
C THR A 147 2.79 13.85 -8.72
N PHE A 148 2.79 14.81 -7.81
CA PHE A 148 1.59 15.31 -7.15
C PHE A 148 0.65 16.05 -8.13
N ALA A 149 1.20 16.79 -9.09
CA ALA A 149 0.40 17.39 -10.15
C ALA A 149 -0.26 16.31 -11.02
N MET A 150 0.45 15.23 -11.36
CA MET A 150 -0.14 14.10 -12.07
C MET A 150 -1.25 13.40 -11.27
N LEU A 151 -1.05 13.18 -9.97
CA LEU A 151 -2.06 12.61 -9.09
C LEU A 151 -3.31 13.48 -9.04
N LYS A 152 -3.15 14.79 -8.85
CA LYS A 152 -4.24 15.79 -8.90
C LYS A 152 -5.05 15.68 -10.19
N HIS A 153 -4.39 15.58 -11.34
CA HIS A 153 -5.08 15.63 -12.62
C HIS A 153 -5.81 14.35 -13.02
N ARG A 154 -5.39 13.18 -12.49
CA ARG A 154 -5.81 11.89 -13.06
C ARG A 154 -6.30 10.87 -12.04
N HIS A 155 -5.98 11.06 -10.77
CA HIS A 155 -6.05 9.99 -9.78
C HIS A 155 -6.65 10.42 -8.45
N LEU A 156 -7.26 11.60 -8.33
CA LEU A 156 -8.00 11.94 -7.10
C LEU A 156 -9.17 10.98 -6.89
N ALA A 157 -9.45 10.71 -5.62
CA ALA A 157 -10.59 9.92 -5.21
C ALA A 157 -11.91 10.48 -5.77
N PRO A 158 -12.90 9.61 -6.06
CA PRO A 158 -14.27 10.07 -6.25
C PRO A 158 -14.74 10.92 -5.07
N PRO A 159 -15.57 11.95 -5.26
CA PRO A 159 -15.98 12.85 -4.17
C PRO A 159 -16.58 12.16 -2.95
N CYS A 160 -17.31 11.05 -3.14
CA CYS A 160 -17.88 10.27 -2.04
C CYS A 160 -16.84 9.53 -1.19
N TRP A 161 -15.66 9.24 -1.76
CA TRP A 161 -14.59 8.47 -1.11
C TRP A 161 -13.38 9.31 -0.72
N LEU A 162 -13.39 10.62 -1.04
CA LEU A 162 -12.24 11.50 -0.82
C LEU A 162 -11.94 11.62 0.68
N PRO A 163 -10.76 11.17 1.15
CA PRO A 163 -10.37 11.33 2.54
C PRO A 163 -10.17 12.81 2.88
N GLY A 164 -10.70 13.25 4.02
CA GLY A 164 -10.46 14.57 4.57
C GLY A 164 -9.09 14.67 5.26
N VAL A 165 -8.67 15.90 5.56
CA VAL A 165 -7.43 16.19 6.28
C VAL A 165 -7.66 16.00 7.78
N LYS A 166 -6.85 15.13 8.42
CA LYS A 166 -6.82 14.95 9.88
C LYS A 166 -5.45 15.22 10.49
N ALA A 167 -4.38 14.82 9.80
CA ALA A 167 -3.02 15.10 10.24
C ALA A 167 -2.73 16.61 10.33
N PRO A 168 -1.90 17.05 11.28
CA PRO A 168 -1.60 18.48 11.47
C PRO A 168 -0.72 19.07 10.37
N ASP A 169 0.14 18.25 9.76
CA ASP A 169 1.08 18.69 8.72
C ASP A 169 0.82 17.95 7.40
N VAL A 170 0.42 18.71 6.38
CA VAL A 170 0.04 18.19 5.07
C VAL A 170 0.47 19.12 3.94
N PHE A 171 0.88 18.51 2.82
CA PHE A 171 1.04 19.19 1.54
C PHE A 171 -0.23 19.04 0.69
N ARG A 172 -1.02 20.11 0.57
CA ARG A 172 -2.29 20.15 -0.20
C ARG A 172 -2.05 20.38 -1.69
N PHE A 173 -1.64 19.33 -2.39
CA PHE A 173 -1.29 19.45 -3.81
C PHE A 173 -2.46 19.76 -4.74
N ALA A 174 -3.70 19.37 -4.38
CA ALA A 174 -4.86 19.70 -5.19
C ALA A 174 -5.18 21.21 -5.23
N ALA A 175 -4.94 21.94 -4.14
CA ALA A 175 -5.17 23.38 -4.08
C ALA A 175 -3.99 24.21 -4.63
N GLY A 176 -2.75 23.74 -4.44
CA GLY A 176 -1.54 24.55 -4.67
C GLY A 176 -0.88 24.41 -6.04
N LEU A 177 -1.05 23.28 -6.74
CA LEU A 177 -0.31 23.03 -7.99
C LEU A 177 -1.04 23.56 -9.22
N ARG A 178 -0.40 24.50 -9.92
CA ARG A 178 -0.88 25.12 -11.17
C ARG A 178 -0.27 24.55 -12.46
N PRO A 179 1.02 24.18 -12.56
CA PRO A 179 1.56 23.73 -13.83
C PRO A 179 1.10 22.30 -14.18
N ARG A 180 0.98 22.04 -15.49
CA ARG A 180 0.79 20.69 -16.02
C ARG A 180 2.06 19.87 -15.74
N PRO A 181 1.93 18.64 -15.22
CA PRO A 181 3.09 17.83 -14.84
C PRO A 181 3.93 17.46 -16.06
N ASP A 182 5.26 17.40 -15.89
CA ASP A 182 6.11 16.61 -16.76
C ASP A 182 5.82 15.12 -16.52
N PRO A 183 5.25 14.38 -17.50
CA PRO A 183 4.89 12.99 -17.29
C PRO A 183 6.07 12.06 -17.01
N LYS A 184 7.27 12.38 -17.53
CA LYS A 184 8.48 11.57 -17.33
C LYS A 184 8.97 11.72 -15.90
N LEU A 185 9.07 12.96 -15.40
CA LEU A 185 9.50 13.24 -14.02
C LEU A 185 8.51 12.66 -13.00
N ALA A 186 7.20 12.86 -13.25
CA ALA A 186 6.14 12.29 -12.42
C ALA A 186 6.24 10.76 -12.32
N MET A 187 6.49 10.07 -13.44
CA MET A 187 6.64 8.62 -13.44
C MET A 187 7.92 8.15 -12.78
N LEU A 188 9.04 8.86 -12.97
CA LEU A 188 10.33 8.56 -12.37
C LEU A 188 10.26 8.57 -10.84
N ARG A 189 9.54 9.54 -10.27
CA ARG A 189 9.41 9.75 -8.82
C ARG A 189 8.16 9.11 -8.20
N MET A 190 7.33 8.44 -9.00
CA MET A 190 6.16 7.69 -8.51
C MET A 190 6.61 6.42 -7.76
N PRO A 191 6.19 6.21 -6.51
CA PRO A 191 6.44 4.97 -5.78
C PRO A 191 5.97 3.74 -6.58
N PRO A 192 6.77 2.67 -6.71
CA PRO A 192 6.42 1.50 -7.52
C PRO A 192 5.10 0.84 -7.11
N LEU A 193 4.83 0.79 -5.80
CA LEU A 193 3.57 0.25 -5.26
C LEU A 193 2.39 1.12 -5.69
N LEU A 194 2.47 2.44 -5.49
CA LEU A 194 1.44 3.39 -5.92
C LEU A 194 1.17 3.28 -7.42
N ARG A 195 2.23 3.22 -8.24
CA ARG A 195 2.08 3.02 -9.70
C ARG A 195 1.21 1.80 -10.00
N THR A 196 1.39 0.70 -9.27
CA THR A 196 0.59 -0.52 -9.45
C THR A 196 -0.88 -0.29 -9.13
N TYR A 197 -1.19 0.39 -8.02
CA TYR A 197 -2.56 0.81 -7.67
C TYR A 197 -3.21 1.65 -8.78
N LEU A 198 -2.56 2.75 -9.19
CA LEU A 198 -3.11 3.68 -10.19
C LEU A 198 -3.43 2.98 -11.51
N VAL A 199 -2.53 2.08 -11.91
CA VAL A 199 -2.64 1.27 -13.10
C VAL A 199 -3.81 0.27 -13.03
N MET A 200 -4.23 -0.11 -11.82
CA MET A 200 -5.43 -0.93 -11.55
C MET A 200 -6.70 -0.10 -11.38
N GLY A 201 -6.67 1.22 -11.58
CA GLY A 201 -7.82 2.10 -11.35
C GLY A 201 -7.88 2.66 -9.93
N GLY A 202 -6.78 2.55 -9.17
CA GLY A 202 -6.65 3.14 -7.85
C GLY A 202 -6.60 4.67 -7.91
N TRP A 203 -6.96 5.27 -6.78
CA TRP A 203 -7.07 6.70 -6.58
C TRP A 203 -6.39 7.10 -5.27
N VAL A 204 -6.17 8.40 -5.07
CA VAL A 204 -5.48 8.97 -3.91
C VAL A 204 -6.25 10.12 -3.25
N SER A 205 -5.87 10.45 -2.01
CA SER A 205 -6.25 11.72 -1.36
C SER A 205 -5.78 12.95 -2.15
N ASP A 206 -6.31 14.12 -1.82
CA ASP A 206 -5.95 15.41 -2.44
C ASP A 206 -4.76 16.13 -1.75
N HIS A 207 -4.21 15.48 -0.73
CA HIS A 207 -3.10 15.94 0.08
C HIS A 207 -2.16 14.77 0.44
N ALA A 208 -0.89 15.11 0.66
CA ALA A 208 0.09 14.22 1.25
C ALA A 208 0.32 14.61 2.71
N VAL A 209 0.40 13.63 3.60
CA VAL A 209 0.72 13.81 5.02
C VAL A 209 2.24 13.76 5.18
N VAL A 210 2.77 14.68 5.99
CA VAL A 210 4.19 14.70 6.35
C VAL A 210 4.40 13.83 7.60
N ASP A 211 5.12 12.72 7.44
CA ASP A 211 5.50 11.85 8.55
C ASP A 211 7.01 11.99 8.82
N ALA A 212 7.34 12.86 9.77
CA ALA A 212 8.72 13.11 10.19
C ALA A 212 9.35 11.90 10.90
N ARG A 213 8.56 11.01 11.52
CA ARG A 213 9.09 9.84 12.23
C ARG A 213 9.59 8.79 11.25
N MET A 214 8.85 8.58 10.17
CA MET A 214 9.22 7.66 9.10
C MET A 214 10.10 8.32 8.02
N ASN A 215 10.32 9.64 8.10
CA ASN A 215 10.96 10.43 7.06
C ASN A 215 10.30 10.21 5.68
N THR A 216 8.97 10.36 5.64
CA THR A 216 8.17 10.16 4.42
C THR A 216 7.10 11.23 4.24
N LEU A 217 6.70 11.43 2.99
CA LEU A 217 5.37 11.92 2.65
C LEU A 217 4.51 10.71 2.34
N HIS A 218 3.24 10.68 2.74
CA HIS A 218 2.34 9.63 2.28
C HIS A 218 1.00 10.17 1.81
N VAL A 219 0.41 9.51 0.83
CA VAL A 219 -0.95 9.77 0.36
C VAL A 219 -1.83 8.58 0.72
N PHE A 220 -3.10 8.83 1.03
CA PHE A 220 -4.06 7.75 1.11
C PHE A 220 -4.23 7.19 -0.30
N THR A 221 -4.27 5.88 -0.43
CA THR A 221 -4.49 5.20 -1.69
C THR A 221 -5.64 4.22 -1.53
N GLY A 222 -6.64 4.31 -2.41
CA GLY A 222 -7.79 3.41 -2.45
C GLY A 222 -7.92 2.71 -3.80
N LEU A 223 -8.46 1.50 -3.79
CA LEU A 223 -8.76 0.72 -4.99
C LEU A 223 -10.01 -0.12 -4.75
N GLU A 224 -11.05 0.21 -5.49
CA GLU A 224 -12.24 -0.65 -5.59
C GLU A 224 -11.90 -1.85 -6.48
N ILE A 225 -12.07 -3.07 -5.96
CA ILE A 225 -11.76 -4.30 -6.70
C ILE A 225 -12.65 -4.42 -7.96
N ALA A 226 -13.87 -3.88 -7.91
CA ALA A 226 -14.75 -3.77 -9.06
C ALA A 226 -14.14 -2.95 -10.21
N ALA A 227 -13.41 -1.86 -9.89
CA ALA A 227 -12.83 -0.93 -10.87
C ALA A 227 -11.60 -1.50 -11.61
N ILE A 228 -11.01 -2.60 -11.13
CA ILE A 228 -9.84 -3.20 -11.79
C ILE A 228 -10.22 -3.67 -13.21
N PRO A 229 -9.52 -3.21 -14.26
CA PRO A 229 -9.82 -3.63 -15.63
C PRO A 229 -9.78 -5.16 -15.78
N ALA A 230 -10.75 -5.74 -16.50
CA ALA A 230 -10.91 -7.20 -16.60
C ALA A 230 -9.64 -7.91 -17.09
N ALA A 231 -8.92 -7.33 -18.06
CA ALA A 231 -7.64 -7.87 -18.53
C ALA A 231 -6.56 -7.90 -17.44
N ARG A 232 -6.56 -6.92 -16.52
CA ARG A 232 -5.65 -6.91 -15.36
C ARG A 232 -6.08 -7.91 -14.30
N LYS A 233 -7.37 -8.02 -13.98
CA LYS A 233 -7.89 -9.07 -13.08
C LYS A 233 -7.41 -10.45 -13.52
N ARG A 234 -7.53 -10.77 -14.82
CA ARG A 234 -7.04 -12.05 -15.38
C ARG A 234 -5.54 -12.25 -15.17
N ARG A 235 -4.72 -11.23 -15.43
CA ARG A 235 -3.25 -11.34 -15.25
C ARG A 235 -2.85 -11.49 -13.79
N LEU A 236 -3.51 -10.77 -12.88
CA LEU A 236 -3.28 -10.86 -11.44
C LEU A 236 -3.67 -12.25 -10.92
N ARG A 237 -4.82 -12.77 -11.34
CA ARG A 237 -5.26 -14.13 -10.99
C ARG A 237 -4.34 -15.20 -11.53
N ALA A 238 -3.90 -15.09 -12.79
CA ALA A 238 -2.88 -15.99 -13.36
C ALA A 238 -1.50 -15.86 -12.69
N ALA A 239 -1.25 -14.77 -11.95
CA ALA A 239 -0.07 -14.64 -11.11
C ALA A 239 -0.27 -15.26 -9.71
N ALA A 240 -1.52 -15.38 -9.26
CA ALA A 240 -1.92 -15.95 -7.99
C ALA A 240 -2.10 -17.49 -8.00
N GLY A 241 -2.09 -18.11 -9.19
CA GLY A 241 -2.29 -19.54 -9.38
C GLY A 241 -3.48 -19.78 -10.29
#